data_AF-A0A8J2XGY5-F1
#
_entry.id   AF-A0A8J2XGY5-F1
#
_cell.length_a   1.000
_cell.length_b   1.000
_cell.length_c   1.000
_cell.angle_alpha   90.00
_cell.angle_beta   90.00
_cell.angle_gamma   90.00
#
_symmetry.space_group_name_H-M   'P 1'
#
loop_
_entity.id
_entity.type
_entity.pdbx_description
1 polymer ?
#
loop_
_entity_poly.entity_id
_entity_poly.type
_entity_poly.pdbx_seq_one_letter_code
_entity_poly.pdbx_strand_id
1 'polypeptide(L)'
;MMRKIFLLFLLVLLISLFVFIIPVRTALVFYERNTDHYEVFLPLKAGDTFQIIFTHSIHLTDVVEKYKITENLQIEQYEFVYEEFGIGMPSNAEEGESFVYEDGKYHIKNMNNVFESLRIRNGKTVSKHRLVWGTKDDEQKHMVWFNDYFEPGEWYTLKVERLSLWDYVKGVKIHE
;
A
#
# COMPACT_ATOMS: atom_id res chain seq x y z
N MET A 1 -39.10 -33.34 15.34
CA MET A 1 -37.68 -33.16 15.69
C MET A 1 -36.84 -32.70 14.50
N MET A 2 -36.87 -33.42 13.37
CA MET A 2 -36.08 -33.12 12.15
C MET A 2 -36.30 -31.71 11.57
N ARG A 3 -37.55 -31.20 11.55
CA ARG A 3 -37.86 -29.84 11.04
C ARG A 3 -37.19 -28.71 11.84
N LYS A 4 -37.03 -28.87 13.17
CA LYS A 4 -36.34 -27.87 14.02
C LYS A 4 -34.82 -27.90 13.78
N ILE A 5 -34.25 -29.09 13.57
CA ILE A 5 -32.83 -29.27 13.23
C ILE A 5 -32.54 -28.66 11.85
N PHE A 6 -33.42 -28.89 10.87
CA PHE A 6 -33.30 -28.29 9.54
C PHE A 6 -33.36 -26.76 9.57
N LEU A 7 -34.30 -26.18 10.32
CA LEU A 7 -34.38 -24.73 10.49
C LEU A 7 -33.15 -24.15 11.20
N LEU A 8 -32.61 -24.85 12.21
CA LEU A 8 -31.37 -24.45 12.87
C LEU A 8 -30.19 -24.49 11.90
N PHE A 9 -30.08 -25.53 11.08
CA PHE A 9 -29.04 -25.63 10.05
C PHE A 9 -29.11 -24.50 9.03
N LEU A 10 -30.32 -24.19 8.52
CA LEU A 10 -30.52 -23.07 7.59
C LEU A 10 -30.12 -21.72 8.21
N LEU A 11 -30.46 -21.52 9.49
CA LEU A 11 -30.09 -20.30 10.22
C LEU A 11 -28.57 -20.18 10.36
N VAL A 12 -27.89 -21.26 10.73
CA VAL A 12 -26.42 -21.28 10.85
C VAL A 12 -25.76 -21.03 9.50
N LEU A 13 -26.28 -21.64 8.43
CA LEU A 13 -25.79 -21.41 7.06
C LEU A 13 -25.91 -19.93 6.66
N LEU A 14 -27.05 -19.31 6.96
CA LEU A 14 -27.31 -17.91 6.64
C LEU A 14 -26.41 -16.96 7.44
N ILE A 15 -26.20 -17.23 8.73
CA ILE A 15 -25.25 -16.48 9.56
C ILE A 15 -23.82 -16.64 9.02
N SER A 16 -23.41 -17.86 8.66
CA SER A 16 -22.09 -18.12 8.09
C SER A 16 -21.88 -17.34 6.78
N LEU A 17 -22.88 -17.29 5.91
CA LEU A 17 -22.81 -16.53 4.66
C LEU A 17 -22.71 -15.03 4.94
N PHE A 18 -23.44 -14.53 5.94
CA PHE A 18 -23.38 -13.12 6.32
C PHE A 18 -22.00 -12.74 6.86
N VAL A 19 -21.43 -13.55 7.76
CA VAL A 19 -20.07 -13.34 8.31
C VAL A 19 -19.01 -13.28 7.21
N PHE A 20 -19.18 -14.05 6.15
CA PHE A 20 -18.21 -14.13 5.06
C PHE A 20 -18.10 -12.83 4.23
N ILE A 21 -19.13 -11.98 4.26
CA ILE A 21 -19.22 -10.74 3.49
C ILE A 21 -18.82 -9.52 4.35
N ILE A 22 -18.72 -9.65 5.69
CA ILE A 22 -18.37 -8.51 6.54
C ILE A 22 -16.90 -8.12 6.33
N PRO A 23 -16.61 -6.84 6.00
CA PRO A 23 -15.25 -6.36 5.83
C PRO A 23 -14.57 -6.15 7.20
N VAL A 24 -13.63 -7.03 7.55
CA VAL A 24 -13.00 -7.08 8.88
C VAL A 24 -11.48 -6.95 8.87
N ARG A 25 -10.81 -7.15 7.73
CA ARG A 25 -9.35 -7.11 7.63
C ARG A 25 -8.91 -5.86 6.89
N THR A 26 -8.16 -4.97 7.54
CA THR A 26 -7.53 -3.84 6.85
C THR A 26 -6.41 -4.33 5.93
N ALA A 27 -6.31 -3.74 4.74
CA ALA A 27 -5.25 -3.99 3.77
C ALA A 27 -4.97 -2.75 2.92
N LEU A 28 -3.75 -2.65 2.42
CA LEU A 28 -3.40 -1.81 1.27
C LEU A 28 -3.77 -2.57 0.00
N VAL A 29 -4.71 -2.02 -0.77
CA VAL A 29 -5.29 -2.66 -1.96
C VAL A 29 -4.82 -1.91 -3.21
N PHE A 30 -4.43 -2.68 -4.22
CA PHE A 30 -3.95 -2.19 -5.51
C PHE A 30 -5.02 -2.46 -6.57
N TYR A 31 -5.58 -1.39 -7.12
CA TYR A 31 -6.54 -1.43 -8.21
C TYR A 31 -5.82 -1.20 -9.53
N GLU A 32 -6.05 -2.07 -10.50
CA GLU A 32 -5.58 -1.87 -11.87
C GLU A 32 -6.46 -0.82 -12.56
N ARG A 33 -5.85 0.26 -13.06
CA ARG A 33 -6.57 1.36 -13.73
C ARG A 33 -7.70 1.96 -12.85
N ASN A 34 -8.75 2.49 -13.48
CA ASN A 34 -9.98 2.98 -12.82
C ASN A 34 -11.04 1.85 -12.70
N THR A 35 -10.62 0.58 -12.61
CA THR A 35 -11.56 -0.53 -12.49
C THR A 35 -11.79 -0.88 -11.02
N ASP A 36 -13.00 -1.32 -10.68
CA ASP A 36 -13.32 -1.88 -9.37
C ASP A 36 -12.81 -3.33 -9.21
N HIS A 37 -11.98 -3.81 -10.14
CA HIS A 37 -11.28 -5.08 -10.01
C HIS A 37 -9.99 -4.87 -9.22
N TYR A 38 -9.98 -5.35 -7.98
CA TYR A 38 -8.76 -5.55 -7.22
C TYR A 38 -7.96 -6.69 -7.84
N GLU A 39 -6.66 -6.50 -7.99
CA GLU A 39 -5.78 -7.58 -8.45
C GLU A 39 -4.91 -8.07 -7.31
N VAL A 40 -4.45 -7.16 -6.43
CA VAL A 40 -3.44 -7.48 -5.42
C VAL A 40 -3.70 -6.70 -4.13
N PHE A 41 -3.46 -7.33 -2.97
CA PHE A 41 -3.56 -6.65 -1.67
C PHE A 41 -2.45 -7.07 -0.70
N LEU A 42 -2.08 -6.15 0.19
CA LEU A 42 -1.15 -6.35 1.28
C LEU A 42 -1.85 -6.11 2.62
N PRO A 43 -1.99 -7.13 3.49
CA PRO A 43 -2.57 -6.93 4.82
C PRO A 43 -1.70 -5.99 5.67
N LEU A 44 -2.26 -4.83 6.03
CA LEU A 44 -1.67 -3.83 6.91
C LEU A 44 -2.77 -3.31 7.85
N LYS A 45 -2.41 -2.92 9.06
CA LYS A 45 -3.31 -2.26 10.01
C LYS A 45 -2.91 -0.80 10.22
N ALA A 46 -3.78 -0.03 10.88
CA ALA A 46 -3.42 1.30 11.35
C ALA A 46 -2.13 1.25 12.19
N GLY A 47 -1.25 2.22 11.96
CA GLY A 47 0.08 2.30 12.58
C GLY A 47 1.18 1.50 11.88
N ASP A 48 0.84 0.58 10.97
CA ASP A 48 1.86 -0.07 10.12
C ASP A 48 2.41 0.92 9.08
N THR A 49 3.59 0.61 8.56
CA THR A 49 4.32 1.44 7.59
C THR A 49 4.56 0.67 6.30
N PHE A 50 4.60 1.39 5.19
CA PHE A 50 5.07 0.87 3.92
C PHE A 50 5.88 1.92 3.17
N GLN A 51 6.74 1.47 2.26
CA GLN A 51 7.60 2.30 1.45
C GLN A 51 7.51 1.87 0.00
N ILE A 52 7.51 2.85 -0.89
CA ILE A 52 7.63 2.63 -2.33
C ILE A 52 9.02 3.11 -2.72
N ILE A 53 9.83 2.18 -3.22
CA ILE A 53 11.19 2.48 -3.69
C ILE A 53 11.21 2.34 -5.19
N PHE A 54 11.60 3.39 -5.91
CA PHE A 54 11.74 3.35 -7.35
C PHE A 54 13.05 3.97 -7.81
N THR A 55 13.61 3.43 -8.88
CA THR A 55 14.81 3.99 -9.50
C THR A 55 14.38 5.07 -10.51
N HIS A 56 14.82 6.30 -10.30
CA HIS A 56 14.47 7.43 -11.17
C HIS A 56 15.02 7.22 -12.58
N SER A 57 14.22 7.39 -13.62
CA SER A 57 14.58 7.02 -15.00
C SER A 57 15.71 7.85 -15.60
N ILE A 58 15.93 9.07 -15.10
CA ILE A 58 16.96 9.99 -15.59
C ILE A 58 18.24 9.86 -14.75
N HIS A 59 18.09 9.84 -13.43
CA HIS A 59 19.21 9.87 -12.48
C HIS A 59 19.76 8.48 -12.18
N LEU A 60 18.95 7.43 -12.45
CA LEU A 60 19.28 6.03 -12.20
C LEU A 60 19.64 5.73 -10.73
N THR A 61 19.26 6.61 -9.82
CA THR A 61 19.35 6.48 -8.37
C THR A 61 17.98 6.18 -7.76
N ASP A 62 17.99 5.62 -6.55
CA ASP A 62 16.77 5.25 -5.86
C ASP A 62 16.12 6.46 -5.18
N VAL A 63 14.80 6.54 -5.32
CA VAL A 63 13.91 7.42 -4.57
C VAL A 63 13.07 6.55 -3.66
N VAL A 64 12.95 6.96 -2.39
CA VAL A 64 12.18 6.25 -1.37
C VAL A 64 11.08 7.17 -0.85
N GLU A 65 9.84 6.74 -1.03
CA GLU A 65 8.66 7.37 -0.44
C GLU A 65 8.19 6.54 0.74
N LYS A 66 8.10 7.13 1.94
CA LYS A 66 7.69 6.43 3.15
C LYS A 66 6.33 6.88 3.64
N TYR A 67 5.50 5.89 3.98
CA TYR A 67 4.11 6.07 4.33
C TYR A 67 3.74 5.31 5.60
N LYS A 68 2.78 5.85 6.34
CA LYS A 68 2.13 5.15 7.46
C LYS A 68 0.63 5.12 7.27
N ILE A 69 0.00 4.07 7.79
CA ILE A 69 -1.46 3.92 7.76
C ILE A 69 -2.06 4.65 8.97
N THR A 70 -2.93 5.62 8.73
CA THR A 70 -3.59 6.36 9.81
C THR A 70 -4.75 5.57 10.43
N GLU A 71 -5.20 5.97 11.62
CA GLU A 71 -6.39 5.39 12.27
C GLU A 71 -7.67 5.54 11.43
N ASN A 72 -7.72 6.58 10.60
CA ASN A 72 -8.82 6.83 9.67
C ASN A 72 -8.70 6.03 8.36
N LEU A 73 -7.76 5.09 8.27
CA LEU A 73 -7.47 4.31 7.07
C LEU A 73 -7.10 5.19 5.87
N GLN A 74 -6.29 6.23 6.13
CA GLN A 74 -5.68 7.04 5.08
C GLN A 74 -4.19 6.74 5.01
N ILE A 75 -3.57 7.16 3.90
CA ILE A 75 -2.14 7.02 3.68
C ILE A 75 -1.49 8.37 4.00
N GLU A 76 -0.63 8.42 5.00
CA GLU A 76 0.14 9.64 5.33
C GLU A 76 1.59 9.45 4.92
N GLN A 77 2.10 10.31 4.04
CA GLN A 77 3.51 10.39 3.71
C GLN A 77 4.22 11.20 4.78
N TYR A 78 5.24 10.62 5.40
CA TYR A 78 6.01 11.28 6.46
C TYR A 78 7.47 11.56 6.08
N GLU A 79 7.97 10.89 5.05
CA GLU A 79 9.34 11.10 4.58
C GLU A 79 9.49 10.82 3.07
N PHE A 80 10.31 11.64 2.41
CA PHE A 80 10.72 11.48 1.02
C PHE A 80 12.25 11.57 0.93
N VAL A 81 12.89 10.54 0.34
CA VAL A 81 14.36 10.40 0.31
C VAL A 81 14.85 10.23 -1.13
N TYR A 82 15.89 10.96 -1.52
CA TYR A 82 16.47 10.91 -2.87
C TYR A 82 17.94 11.36 -2.88
N GLU A 83 18.70 10.94 -3.90
CA GLU A 83 20.15 11.21 -3.98
C GLU A 83 20.50 12.44 -4.83
N GLU A 84 19.76 12.70 -5.91
CA GLU A 84 20.08 13.76 -6.87
C GLU A 84 18.89 14.67 -7.13
N PHE A 85 19.14 15.98 -7.25
CA PHE A 85 18.14 16.93 -7.72
C PHE A 85 17.88 16.76 -9.22
N GLY A 86 16.64 16.99 -9.63
CA GLY A 86 16.28 17.06 -11.04
C GLY A 86 14.78 17.20 -11.28
N ILE A 87 14.37 16.92 -12.52
CA ILE A 87 12.98 17.08 -12.95
C ILE A 87 12.10 16.12 -12.15
N GLY A 88 11.15 16.67 -11.39
CA GLY A 88 10.20 15.91 -10.59
C GLY A 88 10.66 15.62 -9.16
N MET A 89 11.88 16.01 -8.76
CA MET A 89 12.32 15.93 -7.38
C MET A 89 12.01 17.25 -6.65
N PRO A 90 11.56 17.21 -5.39
CA PRO A 90 11.33 18.43 -4.63
C PRO A 90 12.64 19.19 -4.44
N SER A 91 12.62 20.52 -4.53
CA SER A 91 13.81 21.35 -4.38
C SER A 91 13.98 21.90 -2.96
N ASN A 92 12.96 21.80 -2.11
CA ASN A 92 12.97 22.27 -0.73
C ASN A 92 11.88 21.59 0.10
N ALA A 93 11.92 21.78 1.42
CA ALA A 93 10.85 21.45 2.36
C ALA A 93 9.76 22.53 2.35
N GLU A 94 8.51 22.13 2.60
CA GLU A 94 7.37 23.02 2.83
C GLU A 94 7.25 23.44 4.31
N GLU A 95 6.23 24.25 4.64
CA GLU A 95 6.02 24.73 6.01
C GLU A 95 5.75 23.56 6.98
N GLY A 96 6.59 23.44 8.02
CA GLY A 96 6.50 22.36 9.01
C GLY A 96 7.34 21.13 8.68
N GLU A 97 7.89 21.05 7.48
CA GLU A 97 8.80 19.98 7.05
C GLU A 97 10.27 20.35 7.35
N SER A 98 11.14 19.35 7.36
CA SER A 98 12.59 19.56 7.51
C SER A 98 13.36 18.94 6.36
N PHE A 99 14.22 19.74 5.74
CA PHE A 99 15.12 19.32 4.67
C PHE A 99 16.52 19.05 5.23
N VAL A 100 16.99 17.81 5.16
CA VAL A 100 18.28 17.39 5.73
C VAL A 100 19.08 16.60 4.68
N TYR A 101 20.39 16.81 4.65
CA TYR A 101 21.30 15.97 3.88
C TYR A 101 22.10 15.09 4.84
N GLU A 102 21.91 13.77 4.76
CA GLU A 102 22.54 12.77 5.62
C GLU A 102 22.83 11.50 4.81
N ASP A 103 23.95 10.84 5.10
CA ASP A 103 24.37 9.58 4.46
C ASP A 103 24.35 9.59 2.91
N GLY A 104 24.67 10.74 2.33
CA GLY A 104 24.71 10.91 0.87
C GLY A 104 23.36 11.18 0.22
N LYS A 105 22.28 11.32 1.00
CA LYS A 105 20.90 11.46 0.53
C LYS A 105 20.24 12.72 1.08
N TYR A 106 19.31 13.27 0.32
CA TYR A 106 18.39 14.30 0.76
C TYR A 106 17.16 13.65 1.38
N HIS A 107 16.77 14.15 2.54
CA HIS A 107 15.60 13.72 3.29
C HIS A 107 14.68 14.91 3.50
N ILE A 108 13.42 14.77 3.10
CA ILE A 108 12.33 15.67 3.49
C ILE A 108 11.53 14.92 4.53
N LYS A 109 11.66 15.34 5.79
CA LYS A 109 11.05 14.69 6.96
C LYS A 109 9.92 15.55 7.51
N ASN A 110 9.10 14.94 8.37
CA ASN A 110 7.94 15.57 9.02
C ASN A 110 6.88 16.05 8.02
N MET A 111 6.81 15.37 6.87
CA MET A 111 5.72 15.57 5.92
C MET A 111 4.40 15.14 6.57
N ASN A 112 3.30 15.79 6.18
CA ASN A 112 1.95 15.47 6.67
C ASN A 112 0.96 15.41 5.49
N ASN A 113 1.42 14.88 4.36
CA ASN A 113 0.59 14.73 3.17
C ASN A 113 -0.30 13.51 3.36
N VAL A 114 -1.60 13.75 3.53
CA VAL A 114 -2.61 12.71 3.74
C VAL A 114 -3.39 12.46 2.45
N PHE A 115 -3.44 11.20 2.05
CA PHE A 115 -4.08 10.74 0.83
C PHE A 115 -5.17 9.71 1.13
N GLU A 116 -6.35 9.90 0.54
CA GLU A 116 -7.37 8.84 0.48
C GLU A 116 -6.98 7.74 -0.50
N SER A 117 -6.22 8.10 -1.54
CA SER A 117 -5.67 7.16 -2.51
C SER A 117 -4.38 7.70 -3.13
N LEU A 118 -3.48 6.80 -3.50
CA LEU A 118 -2.26 7.13 -4.25
C LEU A 118 -2.34 6.56 -5.65
N ARG A 119 -1.86 7.29 -6.65
CA ARG A 119 -1.73 6.78 -8.03
C ARG A 119 -0.26 6.59 -8.33
N ILE A 120 0.15 5.35 -8.56
CA ILE A 120 1.54 5.01 -8.83
C ILE A 120 1.65 4.33 -10.19
N ARG A 121 2.78 4.52 -10.84
CA ARG A 121 3.08 3.86 -12.11
C ARG A 121 4.23 2.89 -11.89
N ASN A 122 4.06 1.62 -12.25
CA ASN A 122 5.23 0.75 -12.33
C ASN A 122 6.08 1.21 -13.51
N GLY A 123 7.34 1.56 -13.27
CA GLY A 123 8.22 2.14 -14.29
C GLY A 123 8.33 1.25 -15.52
N LYS A 124 8.13 1.82 -16.72
CA LYS A 124 8.23 1.07 -17.99
C LYS A 124 9.68 0.81 -18.40
N THR A 125 10.49 1.88 -18.42
CA THR A 125 11.88 1.83 -18.87
C THR A 125 12.82 1.32 -17.78
N VAL A 126 12.59 1.74 -16.54
CA VAL A 126 13.31 1.29 -15.35
C VAL A 126 12.31 0.70 -14.38
N SER A 127 12.03 -0.59 -14.54
CA SER A 127 11.04 -1.32 -13.77
C SER A 127 11.66 -1.97 -12.53
N LYS A 128 12.18 -1.13 -11.63
CA LYS A 128 12.83 -1.54 -10.36
C LYS A 128 12.06 -1.05 -9.13
N HIS A 129 10.74 -1.01 -9.25
CA HIS A 129 9.87 -0.63 -8.15
C HIS A 129 9.87 -1.76 -7.11
N ARG A 130 9.97 -1.39 -5.83
CA ARG A 130 9.92 -2.30 -4.69
C ARG A 130 8.87 -1.79 -3.71
N LEU A 131 8.14 -2.72 -3.14
CA LEU A 131 7.26 -2.49 -2.00
C LEU A 131 7.97 -3.02 -0.76
N VAL A 132 8.17 -2.17 0.22
CA VAL A 132 8.73 -2.53 1.53
C VAL A 132 7.69 -2.25 2.59
N TRP A 133 7.53 -3.10 3.59
CA TRP A 133 6.60 -2.83 4.67
C TRP A 133 7.02 -3.45 5.99
N GLY A 134 6.39 -2.96 7.05
CA GLY A 134 6.68 -3.40 8.40
C GLY A 134 5.83 -2.69 9.43
N THR A 135 6.37 -2.60 10.63
CA THR A 135 5.75 -1.89 11.75
C THR A 135 6.53 -0.64 12.06
N LYS A 136 5.98 0.25 12.88
CA LYS A 136 6.69 1.45 13.34
C LYS A 136 8.07 1.17 13.97
N ASP A 137 8.24 0.01 14.62
CA ASP A 137 9.50 -0.37 15.26
C ASP A 137 10.51 -1.02 14.28
N ASP A 138 10.01 -1.54 13.16
CA ASP A 138 10.79 -2.24 12.13
C ASP A 138 10.12 -2.05 10.77
N GLU A 139 10.43 -0.93 10.12
CA GLU A 139 9.76 -0.48 8.90
C GLU A 139 10.14 -1.27 7.65
N GLN A 140 11.29 -1.97 7.67
CA GLN A 140 11.88 -2.67 6.52
C GLN A 140 11.90 -4.18 6.71
N LYS A 141 10.88 -4.69 7.37
CA LYS A 141 10.80 -6.10 7.73
C LYS A 141 10.65 -7.01 6.51
N HIS A 142 9.88 -6.57 5.51
CA HIS A 142 9.50 -7.36 4.35
C HIS A 142 9.70 -6.56 3.06
N MET A 143 10.07 -7.22 1.98
CA MET A 143 10.26 -6.59 0.67
C MET A 143 9.82 -7.50 -0.47
N VAL A 144 9.13 -6.93 -1.47
CA VAL A 144 8.84 -7.58 -2.75
C VAL A 144 9.16 -6.66 -3.91
N TRP A 145 9.43 -7.25 -5.07
CA TRP A 145 9.48 -6.50 -6.32
C TRP A 145 8.08 -6.25 -6.84
N PHE A 146 7.83 -5.06 -7.37
CA PHE A 146 6.54 -4.77 -8.01
C PHE A 146 6.28 -5.72 -9.19
N ASN A 147 7.31 -6.11 -9.92
CA ASN A 147 7.16 -6.94 -11.12
C ASN A 147 6.70 -8.37 -10.84
N ASP A 148 6.72 -8.80 -9.57
CA ASP A 148 6.18 -10.10 -9.17
C ASP A 148 4.64 -10.08 -9.13
N TYR A 149 4.05 -8.88 -9.05
CA TYR A 149 2.62 -8.66 -8.85
C TYR A 149 1.97 -7.72 -9.88
N PHE A 150 2.76 -6.86 -10.54
CA PHE A 150 2.29 -5.73 -11.33
C PHE A 150 3.02 -5.64 -12.66
N GLU A 151 2.29 -5.34 -13.72
CA GLU A 151 2.83 -5.18 -15.07
C GLU A 151 3.67 -3.88 -15.20
N PRO A 152 4.88 -3.97 -15.77
CA PRO A 152 5.70 -2.79 -16.04
C PRO A 152 5.02 -1.80 -17.01
N GLY A 153 4.94 -0.54 -16.60
CA GLY A 153 4.42 0.58 -17.38
C GLY A 153 2.98 0.98 -17.07
N GLU A 154 2.25 0.12 -16.36
CA GLU A 154 0.85 0.32 -15.98
C GLU A 154 0.67 1.19 -14.73
N TRP A 155 -0.54 1.72 -14.57
CA TRP A 155 -0.94 2.57 -13.45
C TRP A 155 -1.81 1.82 -12.46
N TYR A 156 -1.49 1.99 -11.17
CA TYR A 156 -2.19 1.39 -10.05
C TYR A 156 -2.68 2.46 -9.10
N THR A 157 -3.90 2.29 -8.61
CA THR A 157 -4.45 3.11 -7.53
C THR A 157 -4.37 2.33 -6.23
N LEU A 158 -3.75 2.92 -5.22
CA LEU A 158 -3.57 2.34 -3.89
C LEU A 158 -4.57 2.96 -2.95
N LYS A 159 -5.27 2.13 -2.18
CA LYS A 159 -6.17 2.56 -1.11
C LYS A 159 -6.01 1.67 0.10
N VAL A 160 -6.33 2.20 1.27
CA VAL A 160 -6.43 1.40 2.49
C VAL A 160 -7.89 1.09 2.71
N GLU A 161 -8.24 -0.19 2.63
CA GLU A 161 -9.64 -0.62 2.74
C GLU A 161 -9.78 -1.78 3.71
N ARG A 162 -11.02 -2.01 4.16
CA ARG A 162 -11.39 -3.22 4.91
C ARG A 162 -11.90 -4.27 3.94
N LEU A 163 -11.21 -5.38 3.87
CA LEU A 163 -11.55 -6.53 3.04
C LEU A 163 -12.42 -7.53 3.82
N SER A 164 -13.40 -8.10 3.13
CA SER A 164 -14.15 -9.26 3.59
C SER A 164 -13.36 -10.55 3.40
N LEU A 165 -13.85 -11.67 3.95
CA LEU A 165 -13.23 -12.97 3.71
C LEU A 165 -13.36 -13.38 2.23
N TRP A 166 -14.44 -12.96 1.57
CA TRP A 166 -14.63 -13.19 0.15
C TRP A 166 -13.57 -12.49 -0.70
N ASP A 167 -13.28 -11.23 -0.39
CA ASP A 167 -12.24 -10.46 -1.10
C ASP A 167 -10.87 -11.09 -0.90
N TYR A 168 -10.61 -11.59 0.31
CA TYR A 168 -9.36 -12.27 0.65
C TYR A 168 -9.15 -13.58 -0.14
N VAL A 169 -10.24 -14.29 -0.46
CA VAL A 169 -10.19 -15.54 -1.23
C VAL A 169 -10.06 -15.28 -2.73
N LYS A 170 -10.67 -14.20 -3.22
CA LYS A 170 -10.64 -13.84 -4.64
C LYS A 170 -9.39 -13.08 -5.06
N GLY A 171 -8.82 -12.28 -4.17
CA GLY A 171 -7.69 -11.40 -4.48
C GLY A 171 -6.35 -12.12 -4.36
N VAL A 172 -5.32 -11.55 -4.97
CA VAL A 172 -3.95 -12.03 -4.79
C VAL A 172 -3.34 -11.34 -3.58
N LYS A 173 -2.97 -12.12 -2.57
CA LYS A 173 -2.26 -11.61 -1.42
C LYS A 173 -0.77 -11.46 -1.75
N ILE A 174 -0.19 -10.32 -1.36
CA ILE A 174 1.27 -10.14 -1.36
C ILE A 174 1.86 -10.99 -0.22
N HIS A 175 2.87 -11.78 -0.58
CA HIS A 175 3.62 -12.66 0.29
C HIS A 175 5.11 -12.31 0.17
N GLU A 176 5.83 -12.45 1.27
CA GLU A 176 7.30 -12.43 1.27
C GLU A 176 7.85 -13.79 0.83
#